data_AF-A0A7X7Y7U7-F1
#
_entry.id   AF-A0A7X7Y7U7-F1
#
_cell.length_a   1.000
_cell.length_b   1.000
_cell.length_c   1.000
_cell.angle_alpha   90.00
_cell.angle_beta   90.00
_cell.angle_gamma   90.00
#
_symmetry.space_group_name_H-M   'P 1'
#
loop_
_entity.id
_entity.type
_entity.pdbx_description
1 polymer ?
#
loop_
_entity_poly.entity_id
_entity_poly.type
_entity_poly.pdbx_seq_one_letter_code
_entity_poly.pdbx_strand_id
1 'polypeptide(L)'
;QMKELSCQRIMNEIKRLYQEENPLEATQRLGELGFWQQFLNGEWDREKVNYYTKKLADFHELFERNQMKKSEMSWFAYFIVPFYAGKRLENIKRFALTREAKKLVRELIEESRQPMEHVETVGDLHDRFKTVSDDTVLLLASCEFFADEKLVLNYLQKRKKLSPLLTGEDLKRRGLPQGPLYREILSALETAMLNGEVQTKREAEQWLEQFLSAMDDS
;
A
#
# COMPACT_ATOMS: atom_id res chain seq x y z
N GLN A 1 -17.24 25.98 -10.35
CA GLN A 1 -15.88 25.44 -10.57
C GLN A 1 -14.93 26.06 -9.54
N MET A 2 -14.22 25.23 -8.78
CA MET A 2 -13.20 25.67 -7.83
C MET A 2 -11.90 26.00 -8.59
N LYS A 3 -11.36 27.22 -8.46
CA LYS A 3 -10.09 27.62 -9.10
C LYS A 3 -8.90 26.90 -8.42
N GLU A 4 -7.79 26.66 -9.12
CA GLU A 4 -6.62 25.93 -8.57
C GLU A 4 -6.05 26.53 -7.28
N LEU A 5 -5.90 27.87 -7.22
CA LEU A 5 -5.48 28.59 -6.00
C LEU A 5 -6.48 28.41 -4.83
N SER A 6 -7.76 28.19 -5.13
CA SER A 6 -8.77 27.87 -4.12
C SER A 6 -8.62 26.43 -3.62
N CYS A 7 -8.29 25.49 -4.50
CA CYS A 7 -8.09 24.09 -4.14
C CYS A 7 -6.88 23.91 -3.22
N GLN A 8 -5.73 24.51 -3.54
CA GLN A 8 -4.53 24.43 -2.70
C GLN A 8 -4.79 24.95 -1.28
N ARG A 9 -5.50 26.08 -1.16
CA ARG A 9 -5.86 26.64 0.15
C ARG A 9 -6.75 25.69 0.93
N ILE A 10 -7.79 25.15 0.30
CA ILE A 10 -8.69 24.18 0.93
C ILE A 10 -7.92 22.94 1.39
N MET A 11 -7.03 22.41 0.56
CA MET A 11 -6.21 21.24 0.93
C MET A 11 -5.27 21.54 2.10
N ASN A 12 -4.73 22.76 2.20
CA ASN A 12 -3.92 23.14 3.35
C ASN A 12 -4.74 23.19 4.65
N GLU A 13 -5.97 23.71 4.61
CA GLU A 13 -6.86 23.73 5.77
C GLU A 13 -7.33 22.31 6.15
N ILE A 14 -7.65 21.47 5.17
CA ILE A 14 -7.97 20.04 5.42
C ILE A 14 -6.77 19.33 6.03
N LYS A 15 -5.56 19.54 5.51
CA LYS A 15 -4.35 18.97 6.09
C LYS A 15 -4.19 19.38 7.56
N ARG A 16 -4.35 20.67 7.88
CA ARG A 16 -4.30 21.16 9.26
C ARG A 16 -5.35 20.50 10.14
N LEU A 17 -6.59 20.42 9.67
CA LEU A 17 -7.70 19.76 10.38
C LEU A 17 -7.32 18.32 10.79
N TYR A 18 -6.79 17.52 9.86
CA TYR A 18 -6.33 16.15 10.15
C TYR A 18 -5.04 16.06 10.98
N GLN A 19 -4.29 17.16 11.12
CA GLN A 19 -3.09 17.23 11.96
C GLN A 19 -3.40 17.70 13.39
N GLU A 20 -4.45 18.49 13.56
CA GLU A 20 -4.88 19.06 14.84
C GLU A 20 -5.90 18.16 15.57
N GLU A 21 -6.78 17.49 14.82
CA GLU A 21 -7.85 16.64 15.36
C GLU A 21 -7.55 15.14 15.18
N ASN A 22 -8.30 14.30 15.90
CA ASN A 22 -8.31 12.87 15.59
C ASN A 22 -8.87 12.64 14.16
N PRO A 23 -8.32 11.71 13.36
CA PRO A 23 -8.76 11.51 11.97
C PRO A 23 -10.26 11.22 11.80
N LEU A 24 -10.88 10.57 12.78
CA LEU A 24 -12.32 10.32 12.76
C LEU A 24 -13.12 11.60 12.91
N GLU A 25 -12.74 12.45 13.87
CA GLU A 25 -13.35 13.76 14.15
C GLU A 25 -13.21 14.69 12.94
N ALA A 26 -12.00 14.80 12.39
CA ALA A 26 -11.74 15.59 11.18
C ALA A 26 -12.63 15.14 10.00
N THR A 27 -12.79 13.82 9.81
CA THR A 27 -13.64 13.26 8.75
C THR A 27 -15.12 13.58 8.97
N GLN A 28 -15.60 13.48 10.21
CA GLN A 28 -16.97 13.81 10.59
C GLN A 28 -17.24 15.31 10.43
N ARG A 29 -16.29 16.16 10.84
CA ARG A 29 -16.36 17.61 10.73
C ARG A 29 -16.53 18.07 9.28
N LEU A 30 -15.77 17.49 8.35
CA LEU A 30 -15.96 17.74 6.92
C LEU A 30 -17.36 17.34 6.44
N GLY A 31 -17.94 16.28 7.01
CA GLY A 31 -19.31 15.85 6.72
C GLY A 31 -20.39 16.81 7.24
N GLU A 32 -20.21 17.35 8.45
CA GLU A 32 -21.07 18.39 9.03
C GLU A 32 -21.05 19.67 8.20
N LEU A 33 -19.89 20.04 7.67
CA LEU A 33 -19.69 21.22 6.84
C LEU A 33 -20.22 21.08 5.41
N GLY A 34 -20.79 19.93 5.03
CA GLY A 34 -21.33 19.75 3.69
C GLY A 34 -20.26 19.44 2.62
N PHE A 35 -19.03 19.10 3.02
CA PHE A 35 -17.93 18.89 2.08
C PHE A 35 -18.16 17.64 1.21
N TRP A 36 -18.49 16.51 1.84
CA TRP A 36 -18.63 15.22 1.17
C TRP A 36 -19.75 15.18 0.14
N GLN A 37 -20.85 15.90 0.39
CA GLN A 37 -22.06 15.94 -0.43
C GLN A 37 -21.75 16.38 -1.87
N GLN A 38 -20.75 17.27 -2.04
CA GLN A 38 -20.32 17.80 -3.33
C GLN A 38 -19.57 16.77 -4.20
N PHE A 39 -19.05 15.69 -3.59
CA PHE A 39 -18.16 14.74 -4.28
C PHE A 39 -18.61 13.28 -4.19
N LEU A 40 -19.48 12.94 -3.24
CA LEU A 40 -19.96 11.58 -3.02
C LEU A 40 -21.42 11.37 -3.47
N ASN A 41 -22.05 12.38 -4.10
CA ASN A 41 -23.46 12.39 -4.51
C ASN A 41 -24.45 12.28 -3.34
N GLY A 42 -24.15 12.92 -2.21
CA GLY A 42 -25.08 13.10 -1.08
C GLY A 42 -25.13 11.94 -0.07
N GLU A 43 -24.88 10.72 -0.49
CA GLU A 43 -24.90 9.54 0.39
C GLU A 43 -23.47 9.04 0.62
N TRP A 44 -22.99 9.16 1.86
CA TRP A 44 -21.78 8.50 2.32
C TRP A 44 -22.11 7.63 3.52
N ASP A 45 -21.72 6.36 3.43
CA ASP A 45 -21.94 5.38 4.48
C ASP A 45 -21.03 5.73 5.67
N ARG A 46 -21.62 6.44 6.64
CA ARG A 46 -20.90 6.95 7.81
C ARG A 46 -20.36 5.82 8.66
N GLU A 47 -21.10 4.74 8.82
CA GLU A 47 -20.67 3.60 9.64
C GLU A 47 -19.45 2.93 9.01
N LYS A 48 -19.52 2.66 7.70
CA LYS A 48 -18.40 2.10 6.94
C LYS A 48 -17.18 3.00 6.93
N VAL A 49 -17.35 4.31 6.71
CA VAL A 49 -16.25 5.28 6.76
C VAL A 49 -15.64 5.37 8.16
N ASN A 50 -16.46 5.41 9.21
CA ASN A 50 -15.98 5.42 10.59
C ASN A 50 -15.17 4.15 10.89
N TYR A 51 -15.66 3.00 10.45
CA TYR A 51 -14.99 1.72 10.63
C TYR A 51 -13.63 1.69 9.93
N TYR A 52 -13.56 2.06 8.64
CA TYR A 52 -12.31 2.12 7.88
C TYR A 52 -11.32 3.14 8.45
N THR A 53 -11.81 4.30 8.89
CA THR A 53 -10.97 5.34 9.49
C THR A 53 -10.34 4.86 10.80
N LYS A 54 -11.12 4.18 11.65
CA LYS A 54 -10.61 3.56 12.88
C LYS A 54 -9.59 2.47 12.57
N LYS A 55 -9.89 1.58 11.62
CA LYS A 55 -8.99 0.50 11.22
C LYS A 55 -7.64 1.03 10.71
N LEU A 56 -7.67 2.10 9.90
CA LEU A 56 -6.46 2.76 9.42
C LEU A 56 -5.68 3.44 10.57
N ALA A 57 -6.38 3.99 11.56
CA ALA A 57 -5.74 4.56 12.75
C ALA A 57 -5.05 3.47 13.58
N ASP A 58 -5.69 2.32 13.80
CA ASP A 58 -5.11 1.16 14.49
C ASP A 58 -3.85 0.67 13.74
N PHE A 59 -3.92 0.57 12.41
CA PHE A 59 -2.77 0.23 11.57
C PHE A 59 -1.62 1.23 11.73
N HIS A 60 -1.88 2.53 11.66
CA HIS A 60 -0.83 3.54 11.83
C HIS A 60 -0.21 3.50 13.23
N GLU A 61 -1.02 3.33 14.28
CA GLU A 61 -0.53 3.20 15.65
C GLU A 61 0.39 1.97 15.80
N LEU A 62 -0.06 0.81 15.31
CA LEU A 62 0.75 -0.40 15.33
C LEU A 62 2.02 -0.25 14.50
N PHE A 63 1.94 0.40 13.34
CA PHE A 63 3.08 0.68 12.47
C PHE A 63 4.13 1.53 13.19
N GLU A 64 3.72 2.60 13.87
CA GLU A 64 4.58 3.46 14.68
C GLU A 64 5.19 2.72 15.88
N ARG A 65 4.40 1.91 16.61
CA ARG A 65 4.88 1.09 17.74
C ARG A 65 5.98 0.10 17.34
N ASN A 66 5.97 -0.34 16.09
CA ASN A 66 7.02 -1.18 15.53
C ASN A 66 8.24 -0.38 15.00
N GLN A 67 8.44 0.83 15.54
CA GLN A 67 9.56 1.74 15.24
C GLN A 67 9.63 2.15 13.76
N MET A 68 8.53 2.07 13.02
CA MET A 68 8.47 2.58 11.66
C MET A 68 7.97 4.03 11.68
N LYS A 69 8.64 4.89 10.91
CA LYS A 69 8.29 6.31 10.85
C LYS A 69 6.94 6.49 10.14
N LYS A 70 6.03 7.25 10.77
CA LYS A 70 4.79 7.70 10.15
C LYS A 70 5.05 8.46 8.85
N SER A 71 4.23 8.22 7.84
CA SER A 71 4.28 8.96 6.59
C SER A 71 3.72 10.37 6.76
N GLU A 72 4.36 11.34 6.11
CA GLU A 72 3.80 12.71 5.94
C GLU A 72 2.47 12.70 5.16
N MET A 73 2.17 11.60 4.46
CA MET A 73 0.95 11.41 3.69
C MET A 73 -0.19 10.76 4.47
N SER A 74 -0.01 10.38 5.75
CA SER A 74 -1.05 9.69 6.52
C SER A 74 -2.37 10.49 6.60
N TRP A 75 -2.31 11.82 6.72
CA TRP A 75 -3.52 12.67 6.72
C TRP A 75 -4.33 12.52 5.42
N PHE A 76 -3.65 12.38 4.29
CA PHE A 76 -4.29 12.27 2.98
C PHE A 76 -4.91 10.90 2.78
N ALA A 77 -4.31 9.84 3.36
CA ALA A 77 -4.91 8.51 3.38
C ALA A 77 -6.26 8.52 4.12
N TYR A 78 -6.37 9.21 5.27
CA TYR A 78 -7.66 9.38 5.95
C TYR A 78 -8.66 10.19 5.12
N PHE A 79 -8.21 11.27 4.48
CA PHE A 79 -9.04 12.08 3.58
C PHE A 79 -9.60 11.27 2.39
N ILE A 80 -8.92 10.20 1.98
CA ILE A 80 -9.36 9.32 0.89
C ILE A 80 -10.46 8.35 1.32
N VAL A 81 -10.52 7.94 2.59
CA VAL A 81 -11.43 6.89 3.07
C VAL A 81 -12.88 7.10 2.62
N PRO A 82 -13.49 8.31 2.71
CA PRO A 82 -14.85 8.53 2.22
C PRO A 82 -15.01 8.31 0.71
N PHE A 83 -14.01 8.69 -0.10
CA PHE A 83 -14.01 8.45 -1.54
C PHE A 83 -13.85 6.98 -1.89
N TYR A 84 -13.04 6.24 -1.12
CA TYR A 84 -12.89 4.81 -1.28
C TYR A 84 -14.20 4.08 -0.95
N ALA A 85 -14.76 4.32 0.24
CA ALA A 85 -16.01 3.72 0.70
C ALA A 85 -17.19 4.01 -0.26
N GLY A 86 -17.27 5.24 -0.78
CA GLY A 86 -18.29 5.65 -1.74
C GLY A 86 -18.05 5.19 -3.19
N LYS A 87 -16.96 4.46 -3.49
CA LYS A 87 -16.56 4.09 -4.86
C LYS A 87 -16.49 5.31 -5.78
N ARG A 88 -15.83 6.37 -5.31
CA ARG A 88 -15.64 7.67 -6.00
C ARG A 88 -14.16 8.11 -6.00
N LEU A 89 -13.22 7.17 -6.00
CA LEU A 89 -11.78 7.47 -6.05
C LEU A 89 -11.38 8.37 -7.23
N GLU A 90 -12.09 8.32 -8.36
CA GLU A 90 -11.83 9.24 -9.48
C GLU A 90 -11.96 10.73 -9.07
N ASN A 91 -12.82 11.04 -8.09
CA ASN A 91 -12.98 12.40 -7.59
C ASN A 91 -11.80 12.89 -6.76
N ILE A 92 -10.98 12.00 -6.18
CA ILE A 92 -9.82 12.41 -5.37
C ILE A 92 -8.69 13.00 -6.22
N LYS A 93 -8.60 12.63 -7.52
CA LYS A 93 -7.50 13.08 -8.41
C LYS A 93 -7.30 14.60 -8.40
N ARG A 94 -8.38 15.38 -8.26
CA ARG A 94 -8.33 16.86 -8.21
C ARG A 94 -7.67 17.44 -6.94
N PHE A 95 -7.58 16.64 -5.88
CA PHE A 95 -7.01 17.01 -4.58
C PHE A 95 -5.59 16.47 -4.39
N ALA A 96 -5.12 15.60 -5.29
CA ALA A 96 -3.77 15.08 -5.29
C ALA A 96 -2.79 16.10 -5.87
N LEU A 97 -2.37 17.08 -5.06
CA LEU A 97 -1.57 18.22 -5.51
C LEU A 97 -0.05 17.92 -5.54
N THR A 98 0.43 16.95 -4.74
CA THR A 98 1.85 16.54 -4.70
C THR A 98 2.12 15.28 -5.53
N ARG A 99 3.39 14.97 -5.79
CA ARG A 99 3.80 13.75 -6.53
C ARG A 99 3.41 12.50 -5.75
N GLU A 100 3.58 12.54 -4.43
CA GLU A 100 3.30 11.47 -3.48
C GLU A 100 1.79 11.21 -3.41
N ALA A 101 0.98 12.27 -3.32
CA ALA A 101 -0.48 12.17 -3.36
C ALA A 101 -0.95 11.56 -4.69
N LYS A 102 -0.40 12.01 -5.82
CA LYS A 102 -0.74 11.46 -7.15
C LYS A 102 -0.34 10.00 -7.27
N LYS A 103 0.79 9.60 -6.70
CA LYS A 103 1.25 8.21 -6.65
C LYS A 103 0.26 7.35 -5.85
N LEU A 104 -0.07 7.75 -4.64
CA LEU A 104 -1.01 7.04 -3.77
C LEU A 104 -2.38 6.89 -4.44
N VAL A 105 -2.95 7.97 -5.00
CA VAL A 105 -4.25 7.88 -5.71
C VAL A 105 -4.20 6.95 -6.91
N ARG A 106 -3.11 6.98 -7.69
CA ARG A 106 -2.95 6.09 -8.85
C ARG A 106 -2.90 4.63 -8.41
N GLU A 107 -2.05 4.31 -7.43
CA GLU A 107 -1.91 2.94 -6.90
C GLU A 107 -3.25 2.42 -6.36
N LEU A 108 -4.00 3.22 -5.59
CA LEU A 108 -5.33 2.82 -5.10
C LEU A 108 -6.31 2.54 -6.23
N ILE A 109 -6.33 3.38 -7.28
CA ILE A 109 -7.24 3.18 -8.42
C ILE A 109 -6.87 1.92 -9.18
N GLU A 110 -5.58 1.66 -9.39
CA GLU A 110 -5.07 0.45 -10.03
C GLU A 110 -5.45 -0.79 -9.21
N GLU A 111 -5.20 -0.78 -7.90
CA GLU A 111 -5.52 -1.91 -7.01
C GLU A 111 -7.02 -2.12 -6.80
N SER A 112 -7.83 -1.05 -6.76
CA SER A 112 -9.29 -1.16 -6.61
C SER A 112 -9.99 -1.82 -7.81
N ARG A 113 -9.29 -1.98 -8.94
CA ARG A 113 -9.79 -2.66 -10.15
C ARG A 113 -9.45 -4.14 -10.17
N GLN A 114 -8.53 -4.58 -9.33
CA GLN A 114 -8.13 -5.97 -9.24
C GLN A 114 -8.97 -6.69 -8.17
N PRO A 115 -9.30 -7.97 -8.37
CA PRO A 115 -9.91 -8.76 -7.30
C PRO A 115 -8.96 -8.77 -6.10
N MET A 116 -9.52 -8.62 -4.91
CA MET A 116 -8.78 -8.75 -3.67
C MET A 116 -9.01 -10.16 -3.14
N GLU A 117 -7.99 -11.01 -3.31
CA GLU A 117 -8.00 -12.39 -2.82
C GLU A 117 -7.43 -12.43 -1.40
N HIS A 118 -7.87 -13.41 -0.62
CA HIS A 118 -7.29 -13.64 0.69
C HIS A 118 -5.84 -14.10 0.54
N VAL A 119 -4.94 -13.53 1.33
CA VAL A 119 -3.52 -13.87 1.34
C VAL A 119 -3.11 -14.35 2.73
N GLU A 120 -2.25 -15.37 2.75
CA GLU A 120 -1.92 -16.09 3.99
C GLU A 120 -0.46 -15.89 4.39
N THR A 121 0.41 -15.52 3.44
CA THR A 121 1.85 -15.38 3.67
C THR A 121 2.40 -13.98 3.42
N VAL A 122 3.60 -13.73 3.93
CA VAL A 122 4.34 -12.48 3.65
C VAL A 122 4.76 -12.43 2.18
N GLY A 123 5.07 -13.58 1.60
CA GLY A 123 5.39 -13.75 0.18
C GLY A 123 4.23 -13.33 -0.72
N ASP A 124 3.00 -13.76 -0.43
CA ASP A 124 1.80 -13.39 -1.20
C ASP A 124 1.61 -11.87 -1.25
N LEU A 125 1.82 -11.21 -0.09
CA LEU A 125 1.79 -9.76 0.00
C LEU A 125 2.91 -9.10 -0.81
N HIS A 126 4.09 -9.72 -0.89
CA HIS A 126 5.20 -9.20 -1.67
C HIS A 126 4.97 -9.31 -3.17
N ASP A 127 4.51 -10.47 -3.63
CA ASP A 127 4.20 -10.71 -5.04
C ASP A 127 3.21 -9.68 -5.57
N ARG A 128 2.21 -9.33 -4.75
CA ARG A 128 1.23 -8.29 -5.08
C ARG A 128 1.74 -6.87 -4.89
N PHE A 129 2.34 -6.56 -3.74
CA PHE A 129 2.55 -5.17 -3.29
C PHE A 129 4.00 -4.68 -3.28
N LYS A 130 4.97 -5.43 -3.82
CA LYS A 130 6.39 -5.02 -3.83
C LYS A 130 6.65 -3.65 -4.47
N THR A 131 5.84 -3.23 -5.43
CA THR A 131 5.95 -1.90 -6.08
C THR A 131 4.98 -0.86 -5.50
N VAL A 132 4.11 -1.26 -4.58
CA VAL A 132 3.05 -0.43 -3.99
C VAL A 132 3.53 0.18 -2.68
N SER A 133 3.26 1.48 -2.49
CA SER A 133 3.73 2.22 -1.32
C SER A 133 3.13 1.71 0.00
N ASP A 134 3.84 1.90 1.12
CA ASP A 134 3.37 1.50 2.47
C ASP A 134 1.98 2.09 2.75
N ASP A 135 1.79 3.39 2.46
CA ASP A 135 0.52 4.09 2.72
C ASP A 135 -0.66 3.49 1.93
N THR A 136 -0.43 3.11 0.68
CA THR A 136 -1.45 2.43 -0.14
C THR A 136 -1.78 1.06 0.44
N VAL A 137 -0.78 0.26 0.83
CA VAL A 137 -1.01 -1.07 1.42
C VAL A 137 -1.81 -0.96 2.72
N LEU A 138 -1.46 -0.03 3.60
CA LEU A 138 -2.17 0.19 4.87
C LEU A 138 -3.63 0.62 4.63
N LEU A 139 -3.87 1.54 3.70
CA LEU A 139 -5.21 1.98 3.35
C LEU A 139 -6.05 0.86 2.74
N LEU A 140 -5.51 0.07 1.82
CA LEU A 140 -6.20 -1.09 1.24
C LEU A 140 -6.53 -2.14 2.32
N ALA A 141 -5.57 -2.46 3.19
CA ALA A 141 -5.77 -3.41 4.29
C ALA A 141 -6.85 -2.94 5.27
N SER A 142 -7.06 -1.63 5.38
CA SER A 142 -8.11 -1.03 6.21
C SER A 142 -9.51 -1.11 5.59
N CYS A 143 -9.60 -1.29 4.26
CA CYS A 143 -10.87 -1.26 3.53
C CYS A 143 -11.33 -2.64 3.00
N GLU A 144 -10.40 -3.53 2.66
CA GLU A 144 -10.68 -4.74 1.86
C GLU A 144 -10.42 -6.08 2.58
N PHE A 145 -9.90 -6.08 3.81
CA PHE A 145 -9.76 -7.28 4.69
C PHE A 145 -9.13 -8.53 4.03
N PHE A 146 -8.18 -8.34 3.14
CA PHE A 146 -7.53 -9.45 2.42
C PHE A 146 -6.49 -10.22 3.23
N ALA A 147 -6.06 -9.66 4.35
CA ALA A 147 -5.04 -10.23 5.22
C ALA A 147 -5.27 -9.83 6.67
N ASP A 148 -4.77 -10.64 7.60
CA ASP A 148 -4.66 -10.26 9.00
C ASP A 148 -3.74 -9.05 9.18
N GLU A 149 -4.08 -8.17 10.14
CA GLU A 149 -3.29 -6.97 10.42
C GLU A 149 -1.83 -7.28 10.76
N LYS A 150 -1.62 -8.35 11.56
CA LYS A 150 -0.29 -8.80 11.93
C LYS A 150 0.52 -9.23 10.72
N LEU A 151 -0.11 -9.86 9.73
CA LEU A 151 0.56 -10.29 8.50
C LEU A 151 0.99 -9.08 7.66
N VAL A 152 0.09 -8.12 7.48
CA VAL A 152 0.39 -6.86 6.76
C VAL A 152 1.53 -6.10 7.44
N LEU A 153 1.49 -5.93 8.76
CA LEU A 153 2.55 -5.25 9.50
C LEU A 153 3.88 -5.99 9.43
N ASN A 154 3.87 -7.32 9.56
CA ASN A 154 5.07 -8.16 9.41
C ASN A 154 5.68 -8.01 8.02
N TYR A 155 4.85 -7.99 6.96
CA TYR A 155 5.28 -7.74 5.60
C TYR A 155 5.95 -6.37 5.44
N LEU A 156 5.30 -5.29 5.86
CA LEU A 156 5.85 -3.94 5.74
C LEU A 156 7.18 -3.78 6.50
N GLN A 157 7.36 -4.51 7.60
CA GLN A 157 8.64 -4.55 8.32
C GLN A 157 9.71 -5.35 7.59
N LYS A 158 9.38 -6.58 7.17
CA LYS A 158 10.34 -7.47 6.50
C LYS A 158 10.79 -6.88 5.17
N ARG A 159 9.87 -6.33 4.37
CA ARG A 159 10.20 -5.73 3.06
C ARG A 159 11.18 -4.56 3.15
N LYS A 160 11.14 -3.78 4.24
CA LYS A 160 12.10 -2.69 4.48
C LYS A 160 13.52 -3.20 4.79
N LYS A 161 13.63 -4.40 5.36
CA LYS A 161 14.90 -5.04 5.72
C LYS A 161 15.40 -5.99 4.64
N LEU A 162 14.59 -6.24 3.61
CA LEU A 162 14.90 -7.16 2.54
C LEU A 162 16.13 -6.68 1.78
N SER A 163 17.20 -7.45 1.88
CA SER A 163 18.44 -7.24 1.13
C SER A 163 18.64 -8.49 0.26
N PRO A 164 18.53 -8.39 -1.08
CA PRO A 164 18.62 -9.54 -1.96
C PRO A 164 19.89 -10.35 -1.73
N LEU A 165 19.75 -11.67 -1.60
CA LEU A 165 20.88 -12.59 -1.41
C LEU A 165 21.63 -12.87 -2.72
N LEU A 166 20.93 -12.72 -3.85
CA LEU A 166 21.46 -12.79 -5.20
C LEU A 166 21.09 -11.52 -5.97
N THR A 167 21.95 -11.16 -6.91
CA THR A 167 21.77 -10.04 -7.83
C THR A 167 21.76 -10.53 -9.27
N GLY A 168 21.35 -9.67 -10.21
CA GLY A 168 21.48 -9.99 -11.64
C GLY A 168 22.92 -10.30 -12.07
N GLU A 169 23.93 -9.74 -11.40
CA GLU A 169 25.33 -10.05 -11.69
C GLU A 169 25.74 -11.44 -11.18
N ASP A 170 25.12 -11.94 -10.10
CA ASP A 170 25.28 -13.34 -9.69
C ASP A 170 24.66 -14.28 -10.75
N LEU A 171 23.47 -13.97 -11.26
CA LEU A 171 22.81 -14.75 -12.32
C LEU A 171 23.63 -14.77 -13.62
N LYS A 172 24.21 -13.64 -14.00
CA LYS A 172 25.06 -13.52 -15.19
C LYS A 172 26.32 -14.37 -15.07
N ARG A 173 26.96 -14.38 -13.89
CA ARG A 173 28.13 -15.24 -13.63
C ARG A 173 27.81 -16.73 -13.67
N ARG A 174 26.54 -17.10 -13.45
CA ARG A 174 26.03 -18.47 -13.63
C ARG A 174 25.70 -18.81 -15.09
N GLY A 175 25.93 -17.88 -16.03
CA GLY A 175 25.71 -18.11 -17.46
C GLY A 175 24.26 -17.90 -17.93
N LEU A 176 23.38 -17.38 -17.06
CA LEU A 176 21.99 -17.14 -17.44
C LEU A 176 21.88 -15.94 -18.41
N PRO A 177 21.12 -16.07 -19.52
CA PRO A 177 20.93 -14.97 -20.45
C PRO A 177 20.13 -13.84 -19.79
N GLN A 178 20.61 -12.61 -19.95
CA GLN A 178 19.91 -11.45 -19.42
C GLN A 178 18.55 -11.28 -20.10
N GLY A 179 17.48 -11.08 -19.31
CA GLY A 179 16.14 -10.92 -19.85
C GLY A 179 15.04 -10.92 -18.78
N PRO A 180 13.75 -11.05 -19.18
CA PRO A 180 12.61 -11.10 -18.27
C PRO A 180 12.75 -12.15 -17.16
N LEU A 181 13.41 -13.27 -17.46
CA LEU A 181 13.69 -14.36 -16.53
C LEU A 181 14.45 -13.90 -15.27
N TYR A 182 15.33 -12.90 -15.37
CA TYR A 182 16.03 -12.38 -14.18
C TYR A 182 15.05 -11.79 -13.18
N ARG A 183 14.03 -11.07 -13.66
CA ARG A 183 13.03 -10.47 -12.79
C ARG A 183 12.20 -11.53 -12.10
N GLU A 184 11.85 -12.60 -12.83
CA GLU A 184 11.08 -13.72 -12.32
C GLU A 184 11.85 -14.46 -11.21
N ILE A 185 13.09 -14.87 -11.49
CA ILE A 185 13.98 -15.54 -10.54
C ILE A 185 14.17 -14.68 -9.28
N LEU A 186 14.55 -13.41 -9.44
CA LEU A 186 14.83 -12.54 -8.30
C LEU A 186 13.56 -12.25 -7.48
N SER A 187 12.41 -12.11 -8.14
CA SER A 187 11.13 -11.92 -7.43
C SER A 187 10.76 -13.16 -6.62
N ALA A 188 10.84 -14.35 -7.23
CA ALA A 188 10.51 -15.60 -6.55
C ALA A 188 11.47 -15.86 -5.38
N LEU A 189 12.75 -15.51 -5.53
CA LEU A 189 13.72 -15.58 -4.44
C LEU A 189 13.37 -14.61 -3.30
N GLU A 190 13.01 -13.36 -3.60
CA GLU A 190 12.56 -12.39 -2.59
C GLU A 190 11.36 -12.91 -1.80
N THR A 191 10.40 -13.55 -2.47
CA THR A 191 9.22 -14.18 -1.86
C THR A 191 9.62 -15.32 -0.92
N ALA A 192 10.47 -16.25 -1.39
CA ALA A 192 11.00 -17.34 -0.56
C ALA A 192 11.78 -16.80 0.66
N MET A 193 12.55 -15.74 0.48
CA MET A 193 13.27 -15.07 1.57
C MET A 193 12.32 -14.46 2.61
N LEU A 194 11.27 -13.79 2.16
CA LEU A 194 10.28 -13.17 3.05
C LEU A 194 9.47 -14.20 3.84
N ASN A 195 9.20 -15.36 3.25
CA ASN A 195 8.61 -16.52 3.92
C ASN A 195 9.58 -17.22 4.88
N GLY A 196 10.89 -16.92 4.79
CA GLY A 196 11.92 -17.51 5.66
C GLY A 196 12.45 -18.86 5.17
N GLU A 197 12.09 -19.25 3.94
CA GLU A 197 12.55 -20.47 3.27
C GLU A 197 14.02 -20.37 2.86
N VAL A 198 14.47 -19.14 2.55
CA VAL A 198 15.86 -18.83 2.17
C VAL A 198 16.38 -17.69 3.05
N GLN A 199 17.46 -17.94 3.80
CA GLN A 199 18.01 -16.96 4.75
C GLN A 199 19.49 -16.67 4.52
N THR A 200 20.19 -17.53 3.78
CA THR A 200 21.62 -17.38 3.51
C THR A 200 21.95 -17.38 2.03
N LYS A 201 23.09 -16.78 1.66
CA LYS A 201 23.57 -16.78 0.27
C LYS A 201 23.71 -18.19 -0.30
N ARG A 202 24.18 -19.15 0.51
CA ARG A 202 24.32 -20.55 0.11
C ARG A 202 22.96 -21.20 -0.18
N GLU A 203 21.97 -20.95 0.67
CA GLU A 203 20.60 -21.42 0.42
C GLU A 203 20.01 -20.78 -0.83
N ALA A 204 20.27 -19.50 -1.09
CA ALA A 204 19.81 -18.83 -2.30
C ALA A 204 20.42 -19.43 -3.58
N GLU A 205 21.69 -19.82 -3.53
CA GLU A 205 22.34 -20.54 -4.64
C GLU A 205 21.73 -21.93 -4.85
N GLN A 206 21.43 -22.67 -3.77
CA GLN A 206 20.77 -23.98 -3.86
C GLN A 206 19.33 -23.86 -4.39
N TRP A 207 18.60 -22.86 -3.90
CA TRP A 207 17.26 -22.53 -4.36
C TRP A 207 17.26 -22.20 -5.86
N LEU A 208 18.25 -21.44 -6.34
CA LEU A 208 18.38 -21.09 -7.75
C LEU A 208 18.52 -22.33 -8.64
N GLU A 209 19.37 -23.28 -8.28
CA GLU A 209 19.54 -24.53 -9.05
C GLU A 209 18.23 -25.35 -9.10
N GLN A 210 17.51 -25.43 -7.98
CA GLN A 210 16.21 -26.10 -7.92
C GLN A 210 15.15 -25.40 -8.77
N PHE A 211 15.12 -24.07 -8.72
CA PHE A 211 14.20 -23.25 -9.50
C PHE A 211 14.43 -23.44 -11.01
N LEU A 212 15.69 -23.40 -11.46
CA LEU A 212 16.04 -23.62 -12.86
C LEU A 212 15.70 -25.04 -13.33
N SER A 213 16.00 -26.07 -12.53
CA SER A 213 15.66 -27.45 -12.86
C SER A 213 14.16 -27.66 -13.04
N ALA A 214 13.34 -27.04 -12.19
CA ALA A 214 11.88 -27.14 -12.28
C ALA A 214 11.32 -26.44 -13.54
N MET A 215 11.99 -25.39 -14.02
CA MET A 215 11.60 -24.69 -15.25
C MET A 215 11.91 -25.48 -16.52
N ASP A 216 13.01 -26.24 -16.54
CA ASP A 216 13.38 -27.07 -17.69
C ASP A 216 12.46 -28.30 -17.86
N ASP A 217 11.81 -28.73 -16.78
CA ASP A 217 10.86 -29.86 -16.75
C ASP A 217 9.40 -29.47 -17.12
N SER A 218 9.11 -28.17 -17.32
CA SER A 218 7.76 -27.61 -17.58
C SER A 218 7.53 -27.23 -19.04
#